data_AF-A0A1Y2FQ05-F1
#
_entry.id   AF-A0A1Y2FQ05-F1
#
_cell.length_a   1.000
_cell.length_b   1.000
_cell.length_c   1.000
_cell.angle_alpha   90.00
_cell.angle_beta   90.00
_cell.angle_gamma   90.00
#
_symmetry.space_group_name_H-M   'P 1'
#
loop_
_entity.id
_entity.type
_entity.pdbx_description
1 polymer ?
#
loop_
_entity_poly.entity_id
_entity_poly.type
_entity_poly.pdbx_seq_one_letter_code
_entity_poly.pdbx_strand_id
1 'polypeptide(L)'
;MCRSSVTLFYGLWVKSWSLAFAADAYGQINPTLLGIDLIARRWREGKLEVEEQEMKTTARDLPSEVWELVKQELIDVALEKQAAVQLACYRCPSCRNALGQSTEYEQKHYPELLTETRDLTDVWTCWEDLKCKRCIEWIGVGAFRWMKSGGRRAEVERLLSLYQLCMPSTAAHLEDYTSFDLNELSPVALPLRSSSTNWTLFNRPQVESDRIHKDDGDFADHDAYNLETSCLSIPADAELRFRRLIHTYRLWVVDPTKSTIVPLSERQPLSSAVSSTHQTIAEQEKPFDEAEPRWMLWSFAELCC
;
A
#
# COMPACT_ATOMS: atom_id res chain seq x y z
N MET A 1 12.35 17.04 18.31
CA MET A 1 11.05 17.74 18.18
C MET A 1 9.98 16.68 18.07
N CYS A 2 8.87 16.84 18.78
CA CYS A 2 7.81 15.84 18.79
C CYS A 2 6.75 16.33 17.83
N ARG A 3 6.40 15.52 16.84
CA ARG A 3 5.49 15.92 15.76
C ARG A 3 4.21 15.13 15.87
N SER A 4 3.08 15.81 15.86
CA SER A 4 1.78 15.16 15.72
C SER A 4 1.14 15.62 14.42
N SER A 5 0.53 14.69 13.69
CA SER A 5 -0.19 15.00 12.47
C SER A 5 -1.55 14.32 12.44
N VAL A 6 -2.55 15.04 11.97
CA VAL A 6 -3.88 14.49 11.71
C VAL A 6 -4.23 14.70 10.24
N THR A 7 -4.62 13.63 9.56
CA THR A 7 -4.97 13.62 8.14
C THR A 7 -6.39 13.09 7.96
N LEU A 8 -7.24 13.89 7.32
CA LEU A 8 -8.56 13.45 6.87
C LEU A 8 -8.50 13.04 5.41
N PHE A 9 -9.03 11.88 5.04
CA PHE A 9 -9.08 11.45 3.64
C PHE A 9 -10.26 10.52 3.33
N TYR A 10 -10.69 10.50 2.08
CA TYR A 10 -11.60 9.50 1.56
C TYR A 10 -10.81 8.45 0.77
N GLY A 11 -10.74 7.22 1.27
CA GLY A 11 -9.84 6.23 0.69
C GLY A 11 -9.89 4.86 1.33
N LEU A 12 -8.76 4.14 1.21
CA LEU A 12 -8.53 2.79 1.71
C LEU A 12 -7.11 2.70 2.27
N TRP A 13 -6.88 1.68 3.11
CA TRP A 13 -5.54 1.29 3.53
C TRP A 13 -5.10 0.06 2.75
N VAL A 14 -3.86 0.08 2.26
CA VAL A 14 -3.26 -1.05 1.57
C VAL A 14 -1.95 -1.43 2.22
N LYS A 15 -1.56 -2.70 2.21
CA LYS A 15 -0.23 -3.12 2.64
C LYS A 15 0.82 -2.36 1.83
N SER A 16 1.70 -1.62 2.52
CA SER A 16 2.73 -0.77 1.89
C SER A 16 3.59 -1.55 0.90
N TRP A 17 3.93 -2.81 1.23
CA TRP A 17 4.71 -3.68 0.35
C TRP A 17 3.98 -4.00 -0.97
N SER A 18 2.67 -4.25 -0.92
CA SER A 18 1.89 -4.58 -2.13
C SER A 18 1.82 -3.38 -3.08
N LEU A 19 1.65 -2.18 -2.53
CA LEU A 19 1.66 -0.93 -3.28
C LEU A 19 3.04 -0.62 -3.85
N ALA A 20 4.10 -0.89 -3.10
CA ALA A 20 5.49 -0.76 -3.57
C ALA A 20 5.77 -1.70 -4.76
N PHE A 21 5.37 -2.97 -4.68
CA PHE A 21 5.56 -3.91 -5.80
C PHE A 21 4.78 -3.47 -7.04
N ALA A 22 3.56 -2.98 -6.87
CA ALA A 22 2.76 -2.45 -7.96
C ALA A 22 3.44 -1.26 -8.64
N ALA A 23 4.01 -0.33 -7.87
CA ALA A 23 4.72 0.83 -8.40
C ALA A 23 6.01 0.44 -9.15
N ASP A 24 6.82 -0.43 -8.55
CA ASP A 24 8.05 -0.97 -9.15
C ASP A 24 7.72 -1.72 -10.46
N ALA A 25 6.68 -2.59 -10.44
CA ALA A 25 6.21 -3.34 -11.60
C ALA A 25 5.74 -2.41 -12.72
N TYR A 26 4.90 -1.42 -12.38
CA TYR A 26 4.40 -0.42 -13.32
C TYR A 26 5.54 0.37 -13.97
N GLY A 27 6.58 0.74 -13.21
CA GLY A 27 7.79 1.37 -13.76
C GLY A 27 8.43 0.58 -14.90
N GLN A 28 8.45 -0.75 -14.78
CA GLN A 28 9.09 -1.63 -15.77
C GLN A 28 8.20 -1.89 -16.99
N ILE A 29 6.89 -2.08 -16.80
CA ILE A 29 5.98 -2.50 -17.88
C ILE A 29 5.21 -1.36 -18.55
N ASN A 30 5.21 -0.14 -17.98
CA ASN A 30 4.44 0.98 -18.54
C ASN A 30 4.68 1.22 -20.05
N PRO A 31 5.92 1.21 -20.57
CA PRO A 31 6.14 1.35 -22.01
C PRO A 31 5.45 0.26 -22.84
N THR A 32 5.45 -0.98 -22.33
CA THR A 32 4.80 -2.11 -22.99
C THR A 32 3.28 -2.01 -22.94
N LEU A 33 2.70 -1.61 -21.80
CA LEU A 33 1.26 -1.37 -21.67
C LEU A 33 0.79 -0.26 -22.62
N LEU A 34 1.53 0.84 -22.72
CA LEU A 34 1.27 1.90 -23.70
C LEU A 34 1.33 1.39 -25.14
N GLY A 35 2.30 0.52 -25.45
CA GLY A 35 2.40 -0.15 -26.75
C GLY A 35 1.14 -0.96 -27.07
N ILE A 36 0.64 -1.74 -26.10
CA ILE A 36 -0.59 -2.52 -26.27
C ILE A 36 -1.80 -1.61 -26.46
N ASP A 37 -1.93 -0.55 -25.66
CA ASP A 37 -3.05 0.40 -25.79
C ASP A 37 -3.04 1.11 -27.14
N LEU A 38 -1.85 1.44 -27.68
CA LEU A 38 -1.69 1.99 -29.03
C LEU A 38 -2.12 1.00 -30.11
N ILE A 39 -1.74 -0.27 -29.98
CA ILE A 39 -2.15 -1.34 -30.90
C ILE A 39 -3.67 -1.52 -30.85
N ALA A 40 -4.25 -1.68 -29.65
CA ALA A 40 -5.68 -1.85 -29.44
C ALA A 40 -6.48 -0.64 -29.95
N ARG A 41 -5.95 0.59 -29.79
CA ARG A 41 -6.55 1.80 -30.36
C ARG A 41 -6.52 1.79 -31.89
N ARG A 42 -5.37 1.54 -32.51
CA ARG A 42 -5.25 1.47 -33.98
C ARG A 42 -6.16 0.40 -34.57
N TRP A 43 -6.29 -0.74 -33.88
CA TRP A 43 -7.20 -1.81 -34.24
C TRP A 43 -8.66 -1.34 -34.23
N ARG A 44 -9.15 -0.72 -33.15
CA ARG A 44 -10.52 -0.17 -33.08
C ARG A 44 -10.80 0.89 -34.14
N GLU A 45 -9.78 1.66 -34.51
CA GLU A 45 -9.88 2.67 -35.57
C GLU A 45 -9.76 2.07 -36.99
N GLY A 46 -9.52 0.77 -37.13
CA GLY A 46 -9.33 0.10 -38.42
C GLY A 46 -8.02 0.49 -39.13
N LYS A 47 -7.07 1.10 -38.42
CA LYS A 47 -5.78 1.61 -38.94
C LYS A 47 -4.61 0.66 -38.70
N LEU A 48 -4.86 -0.51 -38.11
CA LEU A 48 -3.81 -1.49 -37.88
C LEU A 48 -3.56 -2.27 -39.18
N GLU A 49 -2.53 -1.86 -39.91
CA GLU A 49 -1.98 -2.61 -41.03
C GLU A 49 -1.09 -3.73 -40.47
N VAL A 50 -1.39 -4.97 -40.85
CA VAL A 50 -0.62 -6.15 -40.50
C VAL A 50 -0.21 -6.80 -41.81
N GLU A 51 1.08 -7.12 -41.98
CA GLU A 51 1.54 -7.88 -43.14
C GLU A 51 0.83 -9.23 -43.19
N GLU A 52 0.32 -9.61 -44.36
CA GLU A 52 -0.39 -10.88 -44.55
C GLU A 52 0.54 -12.05 -44.21
N GLN A 53 0.27 -12.73 -43.10
CA GLN A 53 0.88 -14.01 -42.77
C GLN A 53 -0.11 -15.11 -43.16
N GLU A 54 0.25 -15.89 -44.18
CA GLU A 54 -0.66 -16.78 -44.92
C GLU A 54 -1.41 -17.84 -44.08
N MET A 55 -1.04 -18.10 -42.81
CA MET A 55 -1.61 -19.23 -42.04
C MET A 55 -1.79 -19.04 -40.53
N LYS A 56 -1.83 -17.82 -39.98
CA LYS A 56 -2.01 -17.64 -38.51
C LYS A 56 -3.00 -16.54 -38.17
N THR A 57 -3.79 -16.76 -37.10
CA THR A 57 -4.56 -15.71 -36.42
C THR A 57 -3.64 -14.53 -36.14
N THR A 58 -3.96 -13.40 -36.74
CA THR A 58 -3.16 -12.18 -36.61
C THR A 58 -3.63 -11.38 -35.40
N ALA A 59 -2.83 -10.43 -34.95
CA ALA A 59 -3.22 -9.50 -33.88
C ALA A 59 -4.54 -8.75 -34.19
N ARG A 60 -4.91 -8.64 -35.47
CA ARG A 60 -6.17 -8.02 -35.93
C ARG A 60 -7.40 -8.86 -35.62
N ASP A 61 -7.24 -10.16 -35.46
CA ASP A 61 -8.34 -11.10 -35.23
C ASP A 61 -8.66 -11.27 -33.73
N LEU A 62 -7.83 -10.68 -32.86
CA LEU A 62 -8.01 -10.77 -31.42
C LEU A 62 -9.07 -9.78 -30.91
N PRO A 63 -10.09 -10.24 -30.16
CA PRO A 63 -11.09 -9.37 -29.57
C PRO A 63 -10.49 -8.51 -28.44
N SER A 64 -11.15 -7.41 -28.08
CA SER A 64 -10.69 -6.47 -27.04
C SER A 64 -10.42 -7.14 -25.69
N GLU A 65 -11.22 -8.14 -25.36
CA GLU A 65 -11.15 -8.93 -24.15
C GLU A 65 -9.81 -9.67 -24.04
N VAL A 66 -9.29 -10.18 -25.17
CA VAL A 66 -7.98 -10.83 -25.20
C VAL A 66 -6.86 -9.82 -24.96
N TRP A 67 -6.97 -8.58 -25.46
CA TRP A 67 -5.99 -7.54 -25.18
C TRP A 67 -5.97 -7.13 -23.70
N GLU A 68 -7.13 -7.05 -23.05
CA GLU A 68 -7.20 -6.81 -21.61
C GLU A 68 -6.61 -7.98 -20.81
N LEU A 69 -6.84 -9.23 -21.23
CA LEU A 69 -6.21 -10.42 -20.61
C LEU A 69 -4.68 -10.39 -20.76
N VAL A 70 -4.15 -10.06 -21.94
CA VAL A 70 -2.70 -9.94 -22.17
C VAL A 70 -2.11 -8.85 -21.29
N LYS A 71 -2.79 -7.71 -21.11
CA LYS A 71 -2.34 -6.65 -20.20
C LYS A 71 -2.31 -7.15 -18.75
N GLN A 72 -3.37 -7.84 -18.31
CA GLN A 72 -3.43 -8.36 -16.95
C GLN A 72 -2.33 -9.39 -16.68
N GLU A 73 -2.09 -10.32 -17.60
CA GLU A 73 -1.03 -11.32 -17.48
C GLU A 73 0.36 -10.66 -17.39
N LEU A 74 0.62 -9.63 -18.21
CA LEU A 74 1.88 -8.89 -18.13
C LEU A 74 2.07 -8.17 -16.79
N ILE A 75 0.99 -7.65 -16.22
CA ILE A 75 1.00 -7.02 -14.90
C ILE A 75 1.27 -8.06 -13.83
N ASP A 76 0.59 -9.21 -13.88
CA ASP A 76 0.74 -10.30 -12.92
C ASP A 76 2.17 -10.87 -12.92
N VAL A 77 2.73 -11.17 -14.10
CA VAL A 77 4.13 -11.61 -14.23
C VAL A 77 5.11 -10.57 -13.68
N ALA A 78 4.86 -9.28 -13.93
CA ALA A 78 5.71 -8.22 -13.43
C ALA A 78 5.63 -8.05 -11.90
N LEU A 79 4.43 -8.21 -11.32
CA LEU A 79 4.21 -8.20 -9.87
C LEU A 79 4.93 -9.36 -9.20
N GLU A 80 4.75 -10.59 -9.70
CA GLU A 80 5.43 -11.78 -9.17
C GLU A 80 6.94 -11.63 -9.23
N LYS A 81 7.46 -11.09 -10.34
CA LYS A 81 8.88 -10.78 -10.49
C LYS A 81 9.36 -9.76 -9.46
N GLN A 82 8.63 -8.66 -9.22
CA GLN A 82 9.04 -7.68 -8.20
C GLN A 82 8.98 -8.28 -6.80
N ALA A 83 7.92 -9.01 -6.48
CA ALA A 83 7.79 -9.69 -5.21
C ALA A 83 8.97 -10.65 -4.97
N ALA A 84 9.36 -11.44 -5.98
CA ALA A 84 10.49 -12.36 -5.90
C ALA A 84 11.84 -11.63 -5.74
N VAL A 85 12.06 -10.54 -6.48
CA VAL A 85 13.28 -9.71 -6.37
C VAL A 85 13.42 -9.15 -4.96
N GLN A 86 12.36 -8.53 -4.44
CA GLN A 86 12.38 -7.95 -3.11
C GLN A 86 12.57 -9.06 -2.05
N LEU A 87 11.88 -10.19 -2.20
CA LEU A 87 11.99 -11.30 -1.25
C LEU A 87 13.43 -11.84 -1.20
N ALA A 88 14.07 -11.98 -2.35
CA ALA A 88 15.49 -12.35 -2.42
C ALA A 88 16.39 -11.34 -1.72
N CYS A 89 16.16 -10.03 -1.90
CA CYS A 89 16.93 -8.96 -1.24
C CYS A 89 16.85 -9.00 0.29
N TYR A 90 15.72 -9.42 0.86
CA TYR A 90 15.48 -9.36 2.30
C TYR A 90 15.62 -10.69 3.04
N ARG A 91 15.78 -11.80 2.32
CA ARG A 91 16.14 -13.08 2.94
C ARG A 91 17.50 -12.99 3.64
N CYS A 92 17.57 -13.52 4.86
CA CYS A 92 18.84 -13.71 5.55
C CYS A 92 19.72 -14.74 4.81
N PRO A 93 21.05 -14.74 5.01
CA PRO A 93 21.97 -15.68 4.35
C PRO A 93 21.57 -17.15 4.52
N SER A 94 21.09 -17.57 5.70
CA SER A 94 20.59 -18.93 5.94
C SER A 94 19.40 -19.33 5.06
N CYS A 95 18.44 -18.43 4.84
CA CYS A 95 17.30 -18.70 3.94
C CYS A 95 17.77 -18.81 2.49
N ARG A 96 18.70 -17.94 2.07
CA ARG A 96 19.26 -18.01 0.70
C ARG A 96 20.02 -19.31 0.48
N ASN A 97 20.86 -19.71 1.45
CA ASN A 97 21.61 -20.96 1.39
C ASN A 97 20.69 -22.19 1.33
N ALA A 98 19.64 -22.24 2.16
CA ALA A 98 18.65 -23.33 2.12
C ALA A 98 17.95 -23.47 0.75
N LEU A 99 17.83 -22.37 0.00
CA LEU A 99 17.28 -22.35 -1.37
C LEU A 99 18.33 -22.58 -2.46
N GLY A 100 19.60 -22.80 -2.10
CA GLY A 100 20.70 -22.89 -3.07
C GLY A 100 21.02 -21.55 -3.76
N GLN A 101 20.62 -20.43 -3.16
CA GLN A 101 20.79 -19.07 -3.67
C GLN A 101 21.91 -18.30 -2.95
N SER A 102 22.69 -18.95 -2.08
CA SER A 102 23.81 -18.31 -1.39
C SER A 102 24.95 -17.99 -2.36
N THR A 103 25.54 -16.81 -2.21
CA THR A 103 26.76 -16.43 -2.92
C THR A 103 28.01 -17.03 -2.25
N GLU A 104 29.10 -17.19 -3.01
CA GLU A 104 30.40 -17.63 -2.47
C GLU A 104 30.90 -16.69 -1.34
N TYR A 105 30.63 -15.39 -1.48
CA TYR A 105 30.95 -14.38 -0.47
C TYR A 105 30.23 -14.65 0.86
N GLU A 106 28.93 -14.97 0.82
CA GLU A 106 28.13 -15.30 2.00
C GLU A 106 28.61 -16.60 2.66
N GLN A 107 28.90 -17.64 1.87
CA GLN A 107 29.45 -18.90 2.40
C GLN A 107 30.80 -18.70 3.10
N LYS A 108 31.62 -17.78 2.61
CA LYS A 108 32.90 -17.42 3.25
C LYS A 108 32.72 -16.59 4.53
N HIS A 109 31.76 -15.68 4.57
CA HIS A 109 31.53 -14.81 5.74
C HIS A 109 30.74 -15.50 6.86
N TYR A 110 29.92 -16.48 6.51
CA TYR A 110 29.06 -17.22 7.43
C TYR A 110 29.31 -18.73 7.26
N PRO A 111 30.45 -19.26 7.75
CA PRO A 111 30.81 -20.67 7.57
C PRO A 111 29.78 -21.64 8.19
N GLU A 112 28.99 -21.19 9.18
CA GLU A 112 27.86 -21.93 9.73
C GLU A 112 26.82 -22.33 8.68
N LEU A 113 26.71 -21.58 7.57
CA LEU A 113 25.80 -21.91 6.48
C LEU A 113 26.10 -23.27 5.83
N LEU A 114 27.35 -23.73 5.88
CA LEU A 114 27.76 -25.00 5.28
C LEU A 114 27.34 -26.22 6.12
N THR A 115 27.03 -26.02 7.40
CA THR A 115 26.65 -27.10 8.33
C THR A 115 25.19 -27.00 8.80
N GLU A 116 24.58 -25.82 8.67
CA GLU A 116 23.19 -25.56 9.05
C GLU A 116 22.22 -26.20 8.04
N THR A 117 21.65 -27.35 8.39
CA THR A 117 20.48 -27.90 7.69
C THR A 117 19.22 -27.19 8.18
N ARG A 118 18.59 -26.41 7.31
CA ARG A 118 17.33 -25.73 7.60
C ARG A 118 16.16 -26.47 6.96
N ASP A 119 15.05 -26.56 7.67
CA ASP A 119 13.80 -27.02 7.09
C ASP A 119 13.31 -25.97 6.06
N LEU A 120 12.93 -26.42 4.87
CA LEU A 120 12.37 -25.57 3.83
C LEU A 120 11.03 -24.95 4.26
N THR A 121 10.33 -25.56 5.22
CA THR A 121 9.07 -25.03 5.77
C THR A 121 9.26 -23.76 6.60
N ASP A 122 10.46 -23.52 7.13
CA ASP A 122 10.84 -22.30 7.86
C ASP A 122 11.41 -21.20 6.94
N VAL A 123 11.62 -21.52 5.66
CA VAL A 123 12.16 -20.57 4.69
C VAL A 123 11.07 -19.59 4.25
N TRP A 124 11.43 -18.31 4.20
CA TRP A 124 10.53 -17.27 3.75
C TRP A 124 10.33 -17.31 2.23
N THR A 125 9.23 -17.92 1.78
CA THR A 125 8.92 -18.18 0.37
C THR A 125 7.88 -17.24 -0.22
N CYS A 126 7.01 -16.64 0.60
CA CYS A 126 6.04 -15.62 0.19
C CYS A 126 5.96 -14.49 1.21
N TRP A 127 5.47 -13.33 0.79
CA TRP A 127 5.47 -12.11 1.62
C TRP A 127 4.51 -12.17 2.80
N GLU A 128 3.48 -12.98 2.68
CA GLU A 128 2.41 -13.14 3.67
C GLU A 128 2.84 -14.01 4.87
N ASP A 129 3.89 -14.82 4.72
CA ASP A 129 4.27 -15.85 5.69
C ASP A 129 5.74 -15.75 6.10
N LEU A 130 6.11 -14.63 6.74
CA LEU A 130 7.45 -14.44 7.29
C LEU A 130 7.62 -15.23 8.61
N LYS A 131 8.05 -16.49 8.50
CA LYS A 131 8.34 -17.35 9.66
C LYS A 131 9.77 -17.26 10.19
N CYS A 132 10.72 -16.93 9.32
CA CYS A 132 12.13 -16.94 9.67
C CYS A 132 12.51 -15.75 10.57
N LYS A 133 12.77 -16.01 11.85
CA LYS A 133 13.24 -15.00 12.84
C LYS A 133 14.47 -14.22 12.38
N ARG A 134 15.47 -14.90 11.80
CA ARG A 134 16.66 -14.22 11.25
C ARG A 134 16.32 -13.30 10.09
N CYS A 135 15.32 -13.60 9.27
CA CYS A 135 14.87 -12.68 8.23
C CYS A 135 14.22 -11.45 8.87
N ILE A 136 13.36 -11.62 9.88
CA ILE A 136 12.75 -10.50 10.63
C ILE A 136 13.84 -9.59 11.20
N GLU A 137 14.83 -10.17 11.88
CA GLU A 137 15.98 -9.44 12.45
C GLU A 137 16.81 -8.74 11.36
N TRP A 138 17.13 -9.46 10.28
CA TRP A 138 17.89 -8.93 9.15
C TRP A 138 17.21 -7.73 8.51
N ILE A 139 15.89 -7.79 8.38
CA ILE A 139 15.10 -6.69 7.87
C ILE A 139 15.09 -5.52 8.85
N GLY A 140 14.92 -5.78 10.15
CA GLY A 140 14.87 -4.77 11.20
C GLY A 140 16.17 -3.97 11.39
N VAL A 141 17.31 -4.54 11.03
CA VAL A 141 18.62 -3.85 11.01
C VAL A 141 18.84 -3.07 9.70
N GLY A 142 18.16 -3.44 8.62
CA GLY A 142 18.26 -2.79 7.32
C GLY A 142 17.45 -1.48 7.22
N ALA A 143 17.72 -0.69 6.17
CA ALA A 143 16.89 0.45 5.79
C ALA A 143 15.57 0.00 5.14
N PHE A 144 14.91 -1.00 5.71
CA PHE A 144 13.66 -1.53 5.21
C PHE A 144 12.54 -0.54 5.49
N ARG A 145 12.31 0.35 4.52
CA ARG A 145 11.22 1.31 4.57
C ARG A 145 10.70 1.46 3.16
N TRP A 146 9.59 0.78 2.87
CA TRP A 146 8.98 0.72 1.55
C TRP A 146 8.89 2.08 0.90
N MET A 147 8.42 3.06 1.67
CA MET A 147 8.08 4.40 1.19
C MET A 147 9.12 5.48 1.51
N LYS A 148 10.18 5.18 2.29
CA LYS A 148 11.20 6.19 2.67
C LYS A 148 12.40 6.23 1.74
N SER A 149 12.55 5.28 0.80
CA SER A 149 13.49 5.46 -0.30
C SER A 149 12.97 6.56 -1.23
N GLY A 150 13.75 7.63 -1.41
CA GLY A 150 13.29 8.87 -2.06
C GLY A 150 12.71 8.70 -3.48
N GLY A 151 13.08 7.64 -4.20
CA GLY A 151 12.54 7.35 -5.53
C GLY A 151 11.17 6.65 -5.52
N ARG A 152 10.95 5.70 -4.60
CA ARG A 152 9.79 4.80 -4.69
C ARG A 152 8.47 5.53 -4.46
N ARG A 153 8.47 6.54 -3.60
CA ARG A 153 7.30 7.39 -3.40
C ARG A 153 6.84 8.06 -4.68
N ALA A 154 7.77 8.60 -5.48
CA ALA A 154 7.43 9.24 -6.75
C ALA A 154 6.84 8.22 -7.73
N GLU A 155 7.32 6.96 -7.70
CA GLU A 155 6.78 5.88 -8.52
C GLU A 155 5.37 5.47 -8.09
N VAL A 156 5.11 5.40 -6.78
CA VAL A 156 3.76 5.16 -6.23
C VAL A 156 2.83 6.31 -6.61
N GLU A 157 3.23 7.56 -6.42
CA GLU A 157 2.42 8.72 -6.81
C GLU A 157 2.14 8.72 -8.31
N ARG A 158 3.12 8.35 -9.15
CA ARG A 158 2.94 8.18 -10.60
C ARG A 158 1.93 7.07 -10.92
N LEU A 159 2.00 5.91 -10.27
CA LEU A 159 1.03 4.83 -10.42
C LEU A 159 -0.38 5.30 -10.02
N LEU A 160 -0.53 5.88 -8.83
CA LEU A 160 -1.82 6.32 -8.30
C LEU A 160 -2.46 7.41 -9.17
N SER A 161 -1.65 8.29 -9.76
CA SER A 161 -2.13 9.36 -10.64
C SER A 161 -2.90 8.84 -11.86
N LEU A 162 -2.59 7.63 -12.36
CA LEU A 162 -3.32 7.00 -13.45
C LEU A 162 -4.80 6.74 -13.11
N TYR A 163 -5.06 6.50 -11.83
CA TYR A 163 -6.39 6.25 -11.28
C TYR A 163 -7.00 7.52 -10.68
N GLN A 164 -6.34 8.68 -10.83
CA GLN A 164 -6.72 9.93 -10.17
C GLN A 164 -6.81 9.78 -8.64
N LEU A 165 -5.89 9.00 -8.09
CA LEU A 165 -5.71 8.77 -6.66
C LEU A 165 -4.37 9.37 -6.21
N CYS A 166 -4.19 9.51 -4.91
CA CYS A 166 -2.94 9.94 -4.30
C CYS A 166 -2.72 9.21 -2.97
N MET A 167 -1.53 9.35 -2.40
CA MET A 167 -1.37 9.09 -0.97
C MET A 167 -1.74 10.36 -0.23
N PRO A 168 -2.54 10.35 0.83
CA PRO A 168 -2.89 11.55 1.60
C PRO A 168 -1.80 11.95 2.60
N SER A 169 -0.85 11.07 2.91
CA SER A 169 0.26 11.35 3.84
C SER A 169 1.54 10.67 3.37
N THR A 170 2.64 11.04 3.99
CA THR A 170 3.98 10.48 3.80
C THR A 170 4.30 9.42 4.84
N ALA A 171 3.64 9.51 5.99
CA ALA A 171 3.71 8.54 7.05
C ALA A 171 2.83 7.34 6.69
N ALA A 172 3.28 6.16 7.08
CA ALA A 172 2.50 4.94 7.03
C ALA A 172 1.90 4.64 8.41
N HIS A 173 0.82 3.87 8.43
CA HIS A 173 0.30 3.31 9.67
C HIS A 173 1.14 2.10 10.05
N LEU A 174 1.60 2.07 11.30
CA LEU A 174 2.37 1.00 11.91
C LEU A 174 1.54 0.46 13.08
N GLU A 175 1.31 -0.84 13.14
CA GLU A 175 0.60 -1.48 14.27
C GLU A 175 1.50 -1.45 15.52
N ASP A 176 2.79 -1.71 15.34
CA ASP A 176 3.80 -1.73 16.39
C ASP A 176 4.82 -0.59 16.25
N TYR A 177 5.30 -0.06 17.38
CA TYR A 177 6.41 0.92 17.44
C TYR A 177 7.79 0.30 17.12
N THR A 178 7.82 -0.87 16.49
CA THR A 178 9.05 -1.52 16.06
C THR A 178 9.65 -0.76 14.87
N SER A 179 10.98 -0.86 14.71
CA SER A 179 11.68 -0.28 13.55
C SER A 179 11.24 -0.89 12.21
N PHE A 180 10.52 -2.01 12.27
CA PHE A 180 10.06 -2.79 11.14
C PHE A 180 8.66 -3.36 11.41
N ASP A 181 7.74 -3.10 10.49
CA ASP A 181 6.39 -3.63 10.50
C ASP A 181 6.05 -4.16 9.09
N LEU A 182 5.87 -5.48 8.95
CA LEU A 182 5.39 -6.07 7.70
C LEU A 182 3.93 -5.70 7.41
N ASN A 183 3.19 -5.38 8.46
CA ASN A 183 1.82 -4.94 8.39
C ASN A 183 1.70 -3.44 8.13
N GLU A 184 2.81 -2.73 7.86
CA GLU A 184 2.81 -1.33 7.48
C GLU A 184 1.73 -1.06 6.41
N LEU A 185 0.83 -0.12 6.69
CA LEU A 185 -0.24 0.26 5.78
C LEU A 185 0.03 1.65 5.19
N SER A 186 -0.09 1.75 3.89
CA SER A 186 -0.09 3.02 3.16
C SER A 186 -1.52 3.45 2.87
N PRO A 187 -1.88 4.71 3.11
CA PRO A 187 -3.19 5.21 2.74
C PRO A 187 -3.22 5.53 1.24
N VAL A 188 -4.27 5.10 0.55
CA VAL A 188 -4.59 5.48 -0.82
C VAL A 188 -5.91 6.23 -0.81
N ALA A 189 -5.96 7.42 -1.37
CA ALA A 189 -7.09 8.32 -1.23
C ALA A 189 -7.43 9.06 -2.52
N LEU A 190 -8.63 9.65 -2.54
CA LEU A 190 -8.95 10.69 -3.50
C LEU A 190 -8.13 11.96 -3.18
N PRO A 191 -7.64 12.67 -4.21
CA PRO A 191 -7.10 14.00 -4.01
C PRO A 191 -8.22 14.94 -3.56
N LEU A 192 -8.15 15.41 -2.31
CA LEU A 192 -9.11 16.36 -1.77
C LEU A 192 -8.90 17.73 -2.41
N ARG A 193 -9.98 18.35 -2.87
CA ARG A 193 -9.93 19.62 -3.59
C ARG A 193 -9.79 20.77 -2.63
N SER A 194 -8.58 21.32 -2.46
CA SER A 194 -8.43 22.61 -1.78
C SER A 194 -8.94 23.73 -2.70
N SER A 195 -9.66 24.70 -2.12
CA SER A 195 -10.01 25.95 -2.82
C SER A 195 -8.82 26.85 -3.08
N SER A 196 -7.68 26.60 -2.44
CA SER A 196 -6.46 27.36 -2.68
C SER A 196 -6.00 27.14 -4.11
N THR A 197 -5.93 28.20 -4.91
CA THR A 197 -5.43 28.20 -6.29
C THR A 197 -3.98 27.72 -6.41
N ASN A 198 -3.22 27.66 -5.30
CA ASN A 198 -1.90 27.06 -5.23
C ASN A 198 -2.00 25.54 -5.01
N TRP A 199 -2.44 24.81 -6.03
CA TRP A 199 -2.38 23.35 -6.07
C TRP A 199 -0.94 22.88 -6.23
N THR A 200 -0.17 22.88 -5.15
CA THR A 200 0.97 21.99 -5.08
C THR A 200 0.46 20.59 -4.71
N LEU A 201 1.12 19.52 -5.18
CA LEU A 201 0.82 18.12 -4.86
C LEU A 201 0.81 17.79 -3.34
N PHE A 202 1.07 18.79 -2.50
CA PHE A 202 1.26 18.72 -1.05
C PHE A 202 0.12 19.36 -0.24
N ASN A 203 -0.84 20.07 -0.85
CA ASN A 203 -1.97 20.65 -0.12
C ASN A 203 -3.04 19.59 0.19
N ARG A 204 -2.70 18.71 1.11
CA ARG A 204 -3.58 17.68 1.67
C ARG A 204 -4.14 18.24 2.98
N PRO A 205 -5.38 17.93 3.39
CA PRO A 205 -5.94 18.39 4.66
C PRO A 205 -5.28 17.60 5.80
N GLN A 206 -4.06 18.02 6.08
CA GLN A 206 -3.18 17.51 7.09
C GLN A 206 -2.80 18.69 7.99
N VAL A 207 -3.10 18.56 9.27
CA VAL A 207 -2.62 19.46 10.30
C VAL A 207 -1.37 18.85 10.88
N GLU A 208 -0.32 19.63 11.04
CA GLU A 208 0.90 19.22 11.73
C GLU A 208 1.18 20.20 12.85
N SER A 209 1.31 19.67 14.07
CA SER A 209 1.72 20.44 15.23
C SER A 209 3.06 19.90 15.70
N ASP A 210 4.05 20.79 15.75
CA ASP A 210 5.38 20.52 16.27
C ASP A 210 5.47 21.04 17.70
N ARG A 211 5.77 20.15 18.65
CA ARG A 211 6.08 20.54 20.02
C ARG A 211 7.58 20.68 20.17
N ILE A 212 8.01 21.91 20.47
CA ILE A 212 9.38 22.23 20.83
C ILE A 212 9.48 22.20 22.36
N HIS A 213 10.19 21.21 22.90
CA HIS A 213 10.59 21.23 24.31
C HIS A 213 11.66 22.30 24.48
N LYS A 214 11.27 23.51 24.91
CA LYS A 214 12.21 24.49 25.44
C LYS A 214 12.26 24.32 26.96
N ASP A 215 13.46 24.45 27.54
CA ASP A 215 13.71 24.26 28.97
C ASP A 215 12.82 25.12 29.90
N ASP A 216 12.19 26.18 29.38
CA ASP A 216 11.42 27.16 30.17
C ASP A 216 9.89 27.15 29.96
N GLY A 217 9.31 26.16 29.26
CA GLY A 217 7.84 26.05 29.25
C GLY A 217 7.26 25.16 28.16
N ASP A 218 6.30 24.33 28.56
CA ASP A 218 5.46 23.55 27.66
C ASP A 218 4.39 24.44 27.01
N PHE A 219 4.66 24.91 25.80
CA PHE A 219 3.63 25.50 24.94
C PHE A 219 3.01 24.39 24.08
N ALA A 220 1.73 24.12 24.29
CA ALA A 220 0.96 23.29 23.37
C ALA A 220 0.59 24.14 22.16
N ASP A 221 1.09 23.77 20.98
CA ASP A 221 0.66 24.40 19.73
C ASP A 221 -0.62 23.72 19.25
N HIS A 222 -1.66 24.52 19.01
CA HIS A 222 -2.94 24.07 18.51
C HIS A 222 -3.11 24.62 17.11
N ASP A 223 -3.11 23.71 16.14
CA ASP A 223 -3.39 24.07 14.76
C ASP A 223 -4.73 23.48 14.32
N ALA A 224 -5.44 24.21 13.47
CA ALA A 224 -6.78 23.89 13.02
C ALA A 224 -6.89 24.07 11.51
N TYR A 225 -7.41 23.05 10.83
CA TYR A 225 -7.64 23.11 9.39
C TYR A 225 -9.10 23.46 9.10
N ASN A 226 -9.31 24.59 8.44
CA ASN A 226 -10.63 24.94 7.92
C ASN A 226 -10.92 24.13 6.66
N LEU A 227 -11.74 23.09 6.81
CA LEU A 227 -12.17 22.26 5.69
C LEU A 227 -13.39 22.89 5.01
N GLU A 228 -13.29 23.20 3.73
CA GLU A 228 -14.47 23.57 2.96
C GLU A 228 -15.38 22.34 2.73
N THR A 229 -16.69 22.53 2.82
CA THR A 229 -17.66 21.46 2.56
C THR A 229 -17.55 20.90 1.14
N SER A 230 -17.08 21.72 0.18
CA SER A 230 -16.80 21.32 -1.19
C SER A 230 -15.72 20.21 -1.27
N CYS A 231 -14.75 20.20 -0.35
CA CYS A 231 -13.72 19.17 -0.23
C CYS A 231 -14.31 17.79 0.10
N LEU A 232 -15.49 17.75 0.72
CA LEU A 232 -16.19 16.52 1.09
C LEU A 232 -17.01 15.92 -0.06
N SER A 233 -17.07 16.60 -1.22
CA SER A 233 -17.75 16.06 -2.38
C SER A 233 -16.98 14.89 -3.00
N ILE A 234 -17.63 13.72 -3.05
CA ILE A 234 -17.04 12.51 -3.60
C ILE A 234 -17.43 12.41 -5.08
N PRO A 235 -16.48 12.24 -6.02
CA PRO A 235 -16.80 11.98 -7.42
C PRO A 235 -17.66 10.73 -7.59
N ALA A 236 -18.62 10.75 -8.51
CA ALA A 236 -19.52 9.62 -8.78
C ALA A 236 -18.79 8.34 -9.21
N ASP A 237 -17.56 8.45 -9.74
CA ASP A 237 -16.72 7.34 -10.17
C ASP A 237 -15.64 6.96 -9.15
N ALA A 238 -15.66 7.52 -7.93
CA ALA A 238 -14.63 7.28 -6.92
C ALA A 238 -14.40 5.79 -6.64
N GLU A 239 -15.47 5.04 -6.36
CA GLU A 239 -15.38 3.61 -6.06
C GLU A 239 -14.78 2.81 -7.23
N LEU A 240 -15.14 3.17 -8.46
CA LEU A 240 -14.60 2.55 -9.66
C LEU A 240 -13.08 2.75 -9.77
N ARG A 241 -12.55 3.91 -9.37
CA ARG A 241 -11.10 4.20 -9.39
C ARG A 241 -10.34 3.27 -8.45
N PHE A 242 -10.82 3.14 -7.21
CA PHE A 242 -10.22 2.22 -6.23
C PHE A 242 -10.31 0.78 -6.71
N ARG A 243 -11.50 0.33 -7.14
CA ARG A 243 -11.72 -1.03 -7.62
C ARG A 243 -10.80 -1.36 -8.80
N ARG A 244 -10.63 -0.45 -9.76
CA ARG A 244 -9.72 -0.65 -10.88
C ARG A 244 -8.27 -0.76 -10.42
N LEU A 245 -7.80 0.11 -9.53
CA LEU A 245 -6.44 0.03 -9.00
C LEU A 245 -6.19 -1.32 -8.29
N ILE A 246 -7.08 -1.67 -7.37
CA ILE A 246 -6.97 -2.88 -6.54
C ILE A 246 -7.01 -4.13 -7.41
N HIS A 247 -7.97 -4.21 -8.34
CA HIS A 247 -8.12 -5.38 -9.19
C HIS A 247 -6.96 -5.53 -10.17
N THR A 248 -6.55 -4.44 -10.84
CA THR A 248 -5.45 -4.48 -11.81
C THR A 248 -4.12 -4.88 -11.18
N TYR A 249 -3.81 -4.37 -9.98
CA TYR A 249 -2.52 -4.62 -9.32
C TYR A 249 -2.57 -5.62 -8.16
N ARG A 250 -3.71 -6.27 -7.95
CA ARG A 250 -3.95 -7.23 -6.86
C ARG A 250 -3.50 -6.67 -5.49
N LEU A 251 -3.84 -5.42 -5.22
CA LEU A 251 -3.42 -4.75 -3.98
C LEU A 251 -4.07 -5.41 -2.77
N TRP A 252 -3.30 -5.53 -1.70
CA TRP A 252 -3.76 -6.09 -0.44
C TRP A 252 -4.39 -4.98 0.41
N VAL A 253 -5.70 -4.84 0.30
CA VAL A 253 -6.47 -3.89 1.10
C VAL A 253 -6.62 -4.44 2.52
N VAL A 254 -6.48 -3.57 3.52
CA VAL A 254 -6.64 -3.93 4.93
C VAL A 254 -7.53 -2.89 5.57
N ASP A 255 -8.39 -3.33 6.49
CA ASP A 255 -9.17 -2.43 7.32
C ASP A 255 -8.56 -2.35 8.73
N PRO A 256 -7.76 -1.33 9.07
CA PRO A 256 -7.15 -1.21 10.40
C PRO A 256 -8.19 -0.97 11.51
N THR A 257 -9.42 -0.57 11.15
CA THR A 257 -10.48 -0.36 12.14
C THR A 257 -11.05 -1.68 12.65
N LYS A 258 -11.01 -2.75 11.84
CA LYS A 258 -11.48 -4.08 12.24
C LYS A 258 -10.52 -4.77 13.22
N SER A 259 -9.21 -4.49 13.14
CA SER A 259 -8.20 -5.08 14.02
C SER A 259 -8.05 -4.34 15.35
N THR A 260 -8.22 -3.02 15.35
CA THR A 260 -7.81 -2.17 16.49
C THR A 260 -8.97 -1.69 17.35
N ILE A 261 -10.19 -1.59 16.82
CA ILE A 261 -11.33 -1.06 17.57
C ILE A 261 -12.00 -2.20 18.34
N VAL A 262 -11.55 -2.43 19.58
CA VAL A 262 -12.37 -3.15 20.57
C VAL A 262 -13.53 -2.22 20.93
N PRO A 263 -14.79 -2.60 20.71
CA PRO A 263 -15.94 -1.79 21.11
C PRO A 263 -15.81 -1.45 22.59
N LEU A 264 -15.99 -0.18 22.96
CA LEU A 264 -16.01 0.25 24.37
C LEU A 264 -16.99 -0.58 25.22
N SER A 265 -18.04 -1.12 24.60
CA SER A 265 -19.03 -2.01 25.21
C SER A 265 -18.46 -3.37 25.68
N GLU A 266 -17.40 -3.90 25.06
CA GLU A 266 -16.80 -5.18 25.47
C GLU A 266 -15.90 -5.06 26.72
N ARG A 267 -15.57 -3.84 27.15
CA ARG A 267 -14.84 -3.60 28.40
C ARG A 267 -15.73 -3.39 29.61
N GLN A 268 -17.06 -3.54 29.48
CA GLN A 268 -17.92 -3.46 30.66
C GLN A 268 -17.64 -4.65 31.60
N PRO A 269 -17.23 -4.42 32.86
CA PRO A 269 -17.06 -5.50 33.81
C PRO A 269 -18.40 -6.20 34.01
N LEU A 270 -18.37 -7.54 34.04
CA LEU A 270 -19.45 -8.41 34.47
C LEU A 270 -19.85 -8.08 35.92
N SER A 271 -20.61 -7.01 36.13
CA SER A 271 -21.14 -6.70 37.45
C SER A 271 -22.48 -5.97 37.40
N SER A 272 -23.46 -6.68 37.98
CA SER A 272 -24.64 -6.18 38.68
C SER A 272 -25.68 -5.40 37.88
N ALA A 273 -26.66 -6.16 37.37
CA ALA A 273 -28.10 -5.93 37.53
C ALA A 273 -28.51 -4.51 37.94
N VAL A 274 -28.55 -3.59 36.97
CA VAL A 274 -29.42 -2.41 37.06
C VAL A 274 -30.27 -2.38 35.81
N SER A 275 -31.55 -2.63 36.04
CA SER A 275 -32.63 -2.51 35.08
C SER A 275 -32.73 -1.06 34.61
N SER A 276 -32.28 -0.75 33.40
CA SER A 276 -32.60 0.52 32.75
C SER A 276 -33.02 0.30 31.29
N THR A 277 -34.33 0.39 31.12
CA THR A 277 -35.15 0.23 29.92
C THR A 277 -34.97 1.41 28.96
N HIS A 278 -33.79 1.59 28.37
CA HIS A 278 -33.58 2.44 27.20
C HIS A 278 -32.43 1.86 26.35
N GLN A 279 -32.67 0.70 25.74
CA GLN A 279 -31.88 0.30 24.57
C GLN A 279 -32.33 1.20 23.41
N THR A 280 -31.61 2.30 23.21
CA THR A 280 -31.55 2.95 21.91
C THR A 280 -31.18 1.86 20.91
N ILE A 281 -32.03 1.70 19.90
CA ILE A 281 -31.80 0.81 18.76
C ILE A 281 -30.57 1.38 18.04
N ALA A 282 -29.38 1.00 18.51
CA ALA A 282 -28.19 1.01 17.68
C ALA A 282 -28.48 -0.05 16.62
N GLU A 283 -29.03 0.40 15.49
CA GLU A 283 -29.11 -0.42 14.29
C GLU A 283 -27.75 -1.08 14.11
N GLN A 284 -27.74 -2.41 14.04
CA GLN A 284 -26.52 -3.14 13.74
C GLN A 284 -26.04 -2.68 12.38
N GLU A 285 -25.10 -1.73 12.36
CA GLU A 285 -24.47 -1.28 11.13
C GLU A 285 -23.85 -2.52 10.48
N LYS A 286 -24.28 -2.80 9.26
CA LYS A 286 -23.74 -3.89 8.47
C LYS A 286 -22.22 -3.66 8.37
N PRO A 287 -21.38 -4.68 8.65
CA PRO A 287 -19.94 -4.52 8.52
C PRO A 287 -19.60 -4.10 7.09
N PHE A 288 -18.76 -3.07 6.96
CA PHE A 288 -18.27 -2.59 5.68
C PHE A 288 -17.51 -3.69 4.93
N ASP A 289 -17.62 -3.68 3.62
CA ASP A 289 -16.82 -4.55 2.76
C ASP A 289 -15.34 -4.14 2.84
N GLU A 290 -14.42 -5.10 2.79
CA GLU A 290 -12.97 -4.86 3.03
C GLU A 290 -12.34 -3.88 2.04
N ALA A 291 -12.87 -3.80 0.82
CA ALA A 291 -12.38 -2.93 -0.26
C ALA A 291 -13.27 -1.70 -0.51
N GLU A 292 -14.13 -1.33 0.43
CA GLU A 292 -15.04 -0.18 0.29
C GLU A 292 -14.37 1.13 0.77
N PRO A 293 -14.08 2.10 -0.12
CA PRO A 293 -13.43 3.33 0.26
C PRO A 293 -14.36 4.22 1.09
N ARG A 294 -13.81 4.90 2.11
CA ARG A 294 -14.59 5.72 3.04
C ARG A 294 -13.79 6.86 3.65
N TRP A 295 -14.49 7.76 4.35
CA TRP A 295 -13.86 8.80 5.14
C TRP A 295 -13.11 8.21 6.33
N MET A 296 -11.86 8.60 6.48
CA MET A 296 -10.99 8.20 7.57
C MET A 296 -10.26 9.42 8.13
N LEU A 297 -10.28 9.52 9.46
CA LEU A 297 -9.45 10.44 10.21
C LEU A 297 -8.29 9.65 10.81
N TRP A 298 -7.09 9.93 10.35
CA TRP A 298 -5.89 9.27 10.82
C TRP A 298 -5.02 10.24 11.59
N SER A 299 -4.51 9.80 12.74
CA SER A 299 -3.57 10.57 13.54
C SER A 299 -2.27 9.78 13.72
N PHE A 300 -1.16 10.50 13.72
CA PHE A 300 0.18 9.97 13.92
C PHE A 300 0.95 10.90 14.85
N ALA A 301 1.76 10.32 15.74
CA ALA A 301 2.64 11.07 16.62
C ALA A 301 4.05 10.46 16.61
N GLU A 302 5.04 11.27 16.28
CA GLU A 302 6.45 10.93 16.33
C GLU A 302 7.05 11.48 17.62
N LEU A 303 7.63 10.57 18.41
CA LEU A 303 8.34 10.94 19.63
C LEU A 303 9.68 11.60 19.28
N CYS A 304 10.12 12.48 20.17
CA CYS A 304 11.43 13.09 20.10
C CYS A 304 12.51 12.01 20.27
N CYS A 305 13.29 11.77 19.22
CA CYS A 305 14.56 11.02 19.30
C CYS A 305 15.68 11.87 19.89
#